data_AF-A0A382RAT0-F1
#
_entry.id   AF-A0A382RAT0-F1
#
_cell.length_a   1.000
_cell.length_b   1.000
_cell.length_c   1.000
_cell.angle_alpha   90.00
_cell.angle_beta   90.00
_cell.angle_gamma   90.00
#
_symmetry.space_group_name_H-M   'P 1'
#
loop_
_entity.id
_entity.type
_entity.pdbx_description
1 polymer ?
#
loop_
_entity_poly.entity_id
_entity_poly.type
_entity_poly.pdbx_seq_one_letter_code
_entity_poly.pdbx_strand_id
1 'polypeptide(L)'
;MGTFPHAFSGVWFINMANGQASLTDTGFGKTTRRDAWWVQPLLTFLGLSAFIGYSTWRAFMGQDFLAIQDGTNYLSPFFSPILYFHPNLSWVSDEVRNAMAAHAWLGTMPAWVPLWVSPSFLILWAPAGFRFTCYYYRGAYYKAFWGDPPNCSVGEPRDSYRGEQRFPLIFQNIHRYFFYVAAVFI
;
A
#
# COMPACT_ATOMS: atom_id res chain seq x y z
N MET A 1 -28.00 -51.22 29.18
CA MET A 1 -26.70 -50.50 29.16
C MET A 1 -26.24 -50.47 27.72
N GLY A 2 -26.59 -49.39 27.01
CA GLY A 2 -26.37 -49.26 25.57
C GLY A 2 -24.93 -48.91 25.25
N THR A 3 -24.37 -49.63 24.27
CA THR A 3 -23.08 -49.42 23.62
C THR A 3 -23.05 -48.09 22.86
N PHE A 4 -22.06 -47.25 23.11
CA PHE A 4 -21.79 -46.04 22.31
C PHE A 4 -21.23 -46.44 20.93
N PRO A 5 -21.71 -45.84 19.82
CA PRO A 5 -21.12 -46.08 18.52
C PRO A 5 -19.85 -45.24 18.30
N HIS A 6 -18.83 -45.90 17.76
CA HIS A 6 -17.60 -45.33 17.22
C HIS A 6 -17.88 -44.47 15.99
N ALA A 7 -17.92 -43.14 16.11
CA ALA A 7 -17.88 -42.23 14.95
C ALA A 7 -17.52 -40.78 15.33
N PHE A 8 -16.37 -40.53 15.94
CA PHE A 8 -15.81 -39.17 16.04
C PHE A 8 -14.31 -39.18 15.79
N SER A 9 -13.94 -39.54 14.55
CA SER A 9 -12.59 -39.38 14.02
C SER A 9 -12.60 -38.28 12.96
N GLY A 10 -11.95 -37.14 13.26
CA GLY A 10 -11.04 -36.52 12.29
C GLY A 10 -11.48 -35.35 11.41
N VAL A 11 -12.72 -34.84 11.44
CA VAL A 11 -13.16 -33.82 10.45
C VAL A 11 -13.34 -32.40 11.01
N TRP A 12 -13.29 -32.20 12.33
CA TRP A 12 -13.70 -30.93 12.95
C TRP A 12 -12.66 -29.81 12.96
N PHE A 13 -11.40 -30.05 12.57
CA PHE A 13 -10.36 -29.01 12.61
C PHE A 13 -10.05 -28.32 11.27
N ILE A 14 -10.75 -28.67 10.17
CA ILE A 14 -10.50 -28.07 8.84
C ILE A 14 -11.59 -27.04 8.45
N ASN A 15 -12.70 -26.96 9.18
CA ASN A 15 -13.90 -26.25 8.73
C ASN A 15 -14.20 -24.92 9.43
N MET A 16 -13.18 -24.18 9.88
CA MET A 16 -13.35 -22.83 10.43
C MET A 16 -12.80 -21.77 9.48
N ALA A 17 -13.45 -21.56 8.34
CA ALA A 17 -13.42 -20.31 7.56
C ALA A 17 -14.31 -20.29 6.30
N ASN A 18 -15.15 -21.31 6.02
CA ASN A 18 -15.90 -21.32 4.76
C ASN A 18 -17.20 -20.50 4.87
N GLY A 19 -17.11 -19.18 4.63
CA GLY A 19 -18.27 -18.33 4.31
C GLY A 19 -19.04 -18.78 3.05
N GLN A 20 -18.51 -19.79 2.35
CA GLN A 20 -19.09 -20.49 1.21
C GLN A 20 -20.13 -21.55 1.60
N ALA A 21 -20.16 -22.02 2.86
CA ALA A 21 -21.01 -23.16 3.26
C ALA A 21 -22.53 -22.92 3.12
N SER A 22 -22.94 -21.66 2.91
CA SER A 22 -24.34 -21.26 2.71
C SER A 22 -24.68 -20.92 1.25
N LEU A 23 -23.73 -20.94 0.31
CA LEU A 23 -24.00 -20.56 -1.08
C LEU A 23 -24.41 -21.77 -1.92
N THR A 24 -25.50 -21.63 -2.66
CA THR A 24 -26.03 -22.67 -3.56
C THR A 24 -25.33 -22.72 -4.91
N ASP A 25 -24.66 -21.62 -5.31
CA ASP A 25 -23.88 -21.51 -6.55
C ASP A 25 -22.58 -20.74 -6.24
N THR A 26 -21.43 -21.41 -6.41
CA THR A 26 -20.09 -20.87 -6.13
C THR A 26 -19.35 -20.43 -7.39
N GLY A 27 -20.01 -20.42 -8.56
CA GLY A 27 -19.41 -19.98 -9.81
C GLY A 27 -18.92 -18.53 -9.78
N PHE A 28 -17.92 -18.20 -10.61
CA PHE A 28 -17.38 -16.84 -10.72
C PHE A 28 -18.48 -15.82 -11.07
N GLY A 29 -18.61 -14.76 -10.26
CA GLY A 29 -19.60 -13.70 -10.46
C GLY A 29 -21.04 -14.08 -10.09
N LYS A 30 -21.27 -15.31 -9.60
CA LYS A 30 -22.58 -15.72 -9.07
C LYS A 30 -22.79 -15.09 -7.70
N THR A 31 -23.95 -14.50 -7.50
CA THR A 31 -24.28 -13.80 -6.26
C THR A 31 -25.78 -13.85 -6.03
N THR A 32 -26.20 -13.99 -4.78
CA THR A 32 -27.61 -13.88 -4.38
C THR A 32 -27.99 -12.44 -4.05
N ARG A 33 -27.02 -11.52 -4.05
CA ARG A 33 -27.20 -10.11 -3.72
C ARG A 33 -27.70 -9.28 -4.90
N ARG A 34 -28.56 -8.32 -4.59
CA ARG A 34 -29.20 -7.40 -5.56
C ARG A 34 -28.58 -6.00 -5.58
N ASP A 35 -27.70 -5.70 -4.63
CA ASP A 35 -26.95 -4.46 -4.52
C ASP A 35 -25.72 -4.44 -5.44
N ALA A 36 -25.20 -3.24 -5.72
CA ALA A 36 -24.01 -3.04 -6.54
C ALA A 36 -22.72 -3.32 -5.75
N TRP A 37 -22.56 -4.57 -5.30
CA TRP A 37 -21.47 -5.05 -4.44
C TRP A 37 -20.06 -4.78 -5.00
N TRP A 38 -19.94 -4.60 -6.31
CA TRP A 38 -18.69 -4.33 -7.02
C TRP A 38 -18.28 -2.85 -6.98
N VAL A 39 -19.18 -1.93 -6.63
CA VAL A 39 -18.91 -0.47 -6.68
C VAL A 39 -17.82 -0.07 -5.69
N GLN A 40 -17.91 -0.53 -4.44
CA GLN A 40 -16.91 -0.22 -3.42
C GLN A 40 -15.48 -0.68 -3.81
N PRO A 41 -15.24 -1.95 -4.22
CA PRO A 41 -13.91 -2.35 -4.65
C PRO A 41 -13.46 -1.64 -5.93
N LEU A 42 -14.37 -1.34 -6.86
CA LEU A 42 -14.02 -0.59 -8.06
C LEU A 42 -13.56 0.84 -7.73
N LEU A 43 -14.30 1.56 -6.89
CA LEU A 43 -13.92 2.93 -6.48
C LEU A 43 -12.57 2.92 -5.76
N THR A 44 -12.32 1.90 -4.95
CA THR A 44 -11.03 1.71 -4.26
C THR A 44 -9.91 1.44 -5.27
N PHE A 45 -10.16 0.57 -6.27
CA PHE A 45 -9.22 0.29 -7.34
C PHE A 45 -8.87 1.56 -8.14
N LEU A 46 -9.88 2.34 -8.53
CA LEU A 46 -9.69 3.59 -9.28
C LEU A 46 -8.95 4.64 -8.44
N GLY A 47 -9.35 4.85 -7.18
CA GLY A 47 -8.72 5.81 -6.29
C GLY A 47 -7.26 5.45 -5.99
N LEU A 48 -6.98 4.19 -5.64
CA LEU A 48 -5.61 3.72 -5.39
C LEU A 48 -4.77 3.76 -6.67
N SER A 49 -5.31 3.38 -7.82
CA SER A 49 -4.59 3.43 -9.09
C SER A 49 -4.25 4.86 -9.49
N ALA A 50 -5.20 5.79 -9.36
CA ALA A 50 -4.98 7.21 -9.61
C ALA A 50 -3.91 7.77 -8.65
N PHE A 51 -3.97 7.43 -7.36
CA PHE A 51 -2.97 7.84 -6.38
C PHE A 51 -1.58 7.27 -6.70
N ILE A 52 -1.47 5.98 -7.05
CA ILE A 52 -0.20 5.35 -7.40
C ILE A 52 0.38 6.01 -8.66
N GLY A 53 -0.43 6.22 -9.70
CA GLY A 53 0.00 6.90 -10.92
C GLY A 53 0.47 8.33 -10.65
N TYR A 54 -0.31 9.10 -9.89
CA TYR A 54 0.03 10.49 -9.55
C TYR A 54 1.26 10.60 -8.65
N SER A 55 1.36 9.78 -7.59
CA SER A 55 2.52 9.78 -6.69
C SER A 55 3.80 9.35 -7.40
N THR A 56 3.72 8.36 -8.30
CA THR A 56 4.84 7.94 -9.15
C THR A 56 5.27 9.09 -10.07
N TRP A 57 4.32 9.74 -10.75
CA TRP A 57 4.60 10.90 -11.58
C TRP A 57 5.27 12.03 -10.78
N ARG A 58 4.78 12.37 -9.59
CA ARG A 58 5.38 13.39 -8.72
C ARG A 58 6.77 13.00 -8.23
N ALA A 59 6.99 11.72 -7.92
CA ALA A 59 8.30 11.21 -7.53
C ALA A 59 9.33 11.34 -8.68
N PHE A 60 8.93 11.14 -9.93
CA PHE A 60 9.82 11.34 -11.08
C PHE A 60 10.02 12.81 -11.45
N MET A 61 8.98 13.64 -11.33
CA MET A 61 9.12 15.07 -11.63
C MET A 61 10.13 15.74 -10.70
N GLY A 62 10.04 15.51 -9.38
CA GLY A 62 11.03 16.07 -8.45
C GLY A 62 11.12 17.61 -8.43
N GLN A 63 10.11 18.33 -8.93
CA GLN A 63 10.06 19.78 -9.05
C GLN A 63 8.94 20.39 -8.18
N ASP A 64 9.07 21.67 -7.84
CA ASP A 64 8.06 22.47 -7.12
C ASP A 64 7.59 21.82 -5.81
N PHE A 65 8.51 21.23 -5.05
CA PHE A 65 8.20 20.60 -3.76
C PHE A 65 8.32 21.55 -2.56
N LEU A 66 8.88 22.74 -2.78
CA LEU A 66 8.99 23.83 -1.84
C LEU A 66 8.24 25.04 -2.38
N ALA A 67 7.30 25.57 -1.60
CA ALA A 67 6.63 26.83 -1.87
C ALA A 67 6.92 27.79 -0.72
N ILE A 68 7.63 28.86 -1.03
CA ILE A 68 7.98 29.93 -0.08
C ILE A 68 7.33 31.20 -0.61
N GLN A 69 6.22 31.60 0.02
CA GLN A 69 5.46 32.80 -0.34
C GLN A 69 4.99 33.48 0.94
N ASP A 70 5.17 34.81 1.02
CA ASP A 70 4.63 35.68 2.06
C ASP A 70 4.87 35.19 3.52
N GLY A 71 6.06 34.64 3.78
CA GLY A 71 6.45 34.14 5.11
C GLY A 71 5.95 32.74 5.46
N THR A 72 5.29 32.04 4.52
CA THR A 72 4.92 30.63 4.69
C THR A 72 5.88 29.71 3.93
N ASN A 73 6.37 28.68 4.62
CA ASN A 73 7.28 27.68 4.07
C ASN A 73 6.55 26.33 3.99
N TYR A 74 5.99 26.02 2.82
CA TYR A 74 5.33 24.74 2.59
C TYR A 74 6.29 23.78 1.90
N LEU A 75 6.59 22.67 2.60
CA LEU A 75 7.31 21.54 2.05
C LEU A 75 6.34 20.39 1.79
N SER A 76 6.42 19.81 0.60
CA SER A 76 5.62 18.64 0.26
C SER A 76 5.96 17.45 1.18
N PRO A 77 4.96 16.73 1.72
CA PRO A 77 5.20 15.56 2.56
C PRO A 77 6.03 14.46 1.89
N PHE A 78 6.07 14.40 0.55
CA PHE A 78 6.89 13.45 -0.21
C PHE A 78 8.40 13.70 -0.10
N PHE A 79 8.81 14.89 0.35
CA PHE A 79 10.20 15.34 0.41
C PHE A 79 10.62 15.71 1.84
N SER A 80 9.80 15.38 2.85
CA SER A 80 10.08 15.64 4.26
C SER A 80 10.51 14.34 4.97
N PRO A 81 11.60 14.35 5.76
CA PRO A 81 12.57 15.44 5.96
C PRO A 81 13.50 15.61 4.73
N ILE A 82 14.13 16.79 4.59
CA ILE A 82 15.08 17.02 3.48
C ILE A 82 16.37 16.24 3.75
N LEU A 83 16.53 15.07 3.13
CA LEU A 83 17.75 14.27 3.25
C LEU A 83 18.80 14.68 2.22
N TYR A 84 18.37 14.77 0.96
CA TYR A 84 19.18 15.14 -0.19
C TYR A 84 18.45 16.15 -1.06
N PHE A 85 19.21 16.93 -1.82
CA PHE A 85 18.69 17.78 -2.89
C PHE A 85 19.64 17.81 -4.08
N HIS A 86 19.11 18.08 -5.26
CA HIS A 86 19.93 18.30 -6.46
C HIS A 86 20.50 19.72 -6.45
N PRO A 87 21.82 19.91 -6.62
CA PRO A 87 22.44 21.23 -6.55
C PRO A 87 22.16 22.10 -7.79
N ASN A 88 21.57 21.56 -8.87
CA ASN A 88 21.33 22.24 -10.14
C ASN A 88 19.82 22.32 -10.49
N LEU A 89 18.98 22.69 -9.53
CA LEU A 89 17.55 22.92 -9.79
C LEU A 89 17.34 24.30 -10.43
N SER A 90 16.82 24.34 -11.66
CA SER A 90 16.60 25.56 -12.46
C SER A 90 15.38 26.38 -12.03
N TRP A 91 14.45 25.78 -11.29
CA TRP A 91 13.20 26.38 -10.81
C TRP A 91 13.33 26.99 -9.41
N VAL A 92 14.53 26.93 -8.80
CA VAL A 92 14.79 27.36 -7.42
C VAL A 92 15.77 28.53 -7.42
N SER A 93 15.45 29.59 -6.67
CA SER A 93 16.37 30.72 -6.43
C SER A 93 17.53 30.35 -5.51
N ASP A 94 18.63 31.10 -5.57
CA ASP A 94 19.82 30.80 -4.77
C ASP A 94 19.57 30.88 -3.24
N GLU A 95 18.65 31.74 -2.82
CA GLU A 95 18.22 31.83 -1.43
C GLU A 95 17.58 30.51 -0.94
N VAL A 96 16.65 29.96 -1.71
CA VAL A 96 15.97 28.70 -1.36
C VAL A 96 16.94 27.52 -1.44
N ARG A 97 17.90 27.56 -2.38
CA ARG A 97 18.98 26.57 -2.47
C ARG A 97 19.84 26.56 -1.21
N ASN A 98 20.21 27.73 -0.69
CA ASN A 98 20.97 27.86 0.55
C ASN A 98 20.16 27.42 1.77
N ALA A 99 18.87 27.74 1.82
CA ALA A 99 17.97 27.28 2.88
C ALA A 99 17.83 25.74 2.89
N MET A 100 17.69 25.10 1.72
CA MET A 100 17.70 23.64 1.60
C MET A 100 19.03 23.05 2.04
N ALA A 101 20.15 23.64 1.64
CA ALA A 101 21.48 23.18 2.04
C ALA A 101 21.67 23.21 3.57
N ALA A 102 21.09 24.20 4.25
CA ALA A 102 21.14 24.32 5.71
C ALA A 102 20.28 23.26 6.44
N HIS A 103 19.19 22.79 5.83
CA HIS A 103 18.27 21.82 6.42
C HIS A 103 18.46 20.38 5.89
N ALA A 104 19.37 20.19 4.92
CA ALA A 104 19.66 18.88 4.35
C ALA A 104 20.49 18.04 5.34
N TRP A 105 19.95 16.89 5.78
CA TRP A 105 20.66 16.02 6.73
C TRP A 105 21.90 15.35 6.14
N LEU A 106 21.85 14.96 4.87
CA LEU A 106 22.94 14.24 4.18
C LEU A 106 23.62 15.08 3.09
N GLY A 107 23.08 16.25 2.78
CA GLY A 107 23.67 17.23 1.87
C GLY A 107 23.19 17.12 0.42
N THR A 108 24.11 17.32 -0.54
CA THR A 108 23.80 17.29 -1.97
C THR A 108 23.82 15.88 -2.52
N MET A 109 22.93 15.60 -3.47
CA MET A 109 22.91 14.29 -4.13
C MET A 109 24.20 14.12 -4.98
N PRO A 110 24.84 12.92 -4.96
CA PRO A 110 26.06 12.69 -5.72
C PRO A 110 25.88 12.91 -7.22
N ALA A 111 26.89 13.46 -7.89
CA ALA A 111 26.83 13.81 -9.32
C ALA A 111 26.60 12.61 -10.28
N TRP A 112 26.83 11.38 -9.82
CA TRP A 112 26.57 10.16 -10.61
C TRP A 112 25.09 9.76 -10.64
N VAL A 113 24.27 10.32 -9.75
CA VAL A 113 22.83 10.04 -9.73
C VAL A 113 22.15 10.83 -10.85
N PRO A 114 21.32 10.19 -11.69
CA PRO A 114 20.58 10.90 -12.72
C PRO A 114 19.62 11.96 -12.14
N LEU A 115 19.44 13.08 -12.84
CA LEU A 115 18.52 14.16 -12.43
C LEU A 115 17.04 13.73 -12.31
N TRP A 116 16.64 12.64 -12.98
CA TRP A 116 15.27 12.11 -12.87
C TRP A 116 15.01 11.37 -11.55
N VAL A 117 16.07 11.00 -10.82
CA VAL A 117 15.92 10.42 -9.49
C VAL A 117 15.77 11.57 -8.49
N SER A 118 14.53 11.81 -8.07
CA SER A 118 14.27 12.81 -7.04
C SER A 118 14.62 12.29 -5.64
N PRO A 119 14.85 13.19 -4.67
CA PRO A 119 15.02 12.82 -3.26
C PRO A 119 13.83 12.03 -2.68
N SER A 120 12.63 12.14 -3.26
CA SER A 120 11.45 11.42 -2.78
C SER A 120 11.62 9.91 -2.77
N PHE A 121 12.41 9.34 -3.69
CA PHE A 121 12.60 7.88 -3.72
C PHE A 121 13.27 7.33 -2.47
N LEU A 122 14.08 8.13 -1.76
CA LEU A 122 14.76 7.72 -0.54
C LEU A 122 13.85 7.72 0.69
N ILE A 123 12.83 8.57 0.68
CA ILE A 123 11.91 8.74 1.80
C ILE A 123 10.65 7.91 1.55
N LEU A 124 10.03 8.05 0.39
CA LEU A 124 8.68 7.58 0.09
C LEU A 124 8.49 6.08 0.31
N TRP A 125 9.50 5.26 0.01
CA TRP A 125 9.39 3.80 0.14
C TRP A 125 9.11 3.36 1.59
N ALA A 126 9.58 4.10 2.60
CA ALA A 126 9.40 3.77 4.01
C ALA A 126 7.95 4.00 4.51
N PRO A 127 7.37 5.21 4.49
CA PRO A 127 6.00 5.44 4.89
C PRO A 127 4.99 4.82 3.92
N ALA A 128 5.29 4.76 2.62
CA ALA A 128 4.44 4.05 1.67
C ALA A 128 4.47 2.53 1.93
N GLY A 129 5.65 1.95 2.19
CA GLY A 129 5.80 0.54 2.56
C GLY A 129 5.08 0.20 3.86
N PHE A 130 5.17 1.06 4.88
CA PHE A 130 4.43 0.91 6.13
C PHE A 130 2.91 0.91 5.90
N ARG A 131 2.40 1.84 5.09
CA ARG A 131 0.97 1.89 4.74
C ARG A 131 0.54 0.68 3.90
N PHE A 132 1.33 0.26 2.93
CA PHE A 132 1.00 -0.86 2.05
C PHE A 132 0.99 -2.21 2.78
N THR A 133 1.86 -2.36 3.78
CA THR A 133 1.95 -3.58 4.61
C THR A 133 0.95 -3.61 5.77
N CYS A 134 0.30 -2.48 6.09
CA CYS A 134 -0.67 -2.37 7.18
C CYS A 134 -1.89 -3.27 6.94
N TYR A 135 -2.32 -3.97 7.99
CA TYR A 135 -3.47 -4.87 7.96
C TYR A 135 -4.75 -4.20 7.44
N TYR A 136 -4.98 -2.93 7.80
CA TYR A 136 -6.16 -2.19 7.34
C TYR A 136 -6.15 -1.94 5.82
N TYR A 137 -5.02 -1.51 5.27
CA TYR A 137 -4.90 -1.24 3.83
C TYR A 137 -4.91 -2.54 3.01
N ARG A 138 -4.35 -3.61 3.57
CA ARG A 138 -4.33 -4.95 2.96
C ARG A 138 -5.69 -5.45 2.52
N GLY A 139 -6.68 -5.35 3.40
CA GLY A 139 -8.05 -5.75 3.06
C GLY A 139 -8.63 -4.95 1.89
N ALA A 140 -8.31 -3.67 1.78
CA ALA A 140 -8.83 -2.81 0.73
C ALA A 140 -8.26 -3.16 -0.65
N TYR A 141 -6.94 -3.31 -0.78
CA TYR A 141 -6.34 -3.61 -2.09
C TYR A 141 -6.43 -5.09 -2.48
N TYR A 142 -6.47 -6.04 -1.54
CA TYR A 142 -6.75 -7.44 -1.90
C TYR A 142 -8.12 -7.59 -2.53
N LYS A 143 -9.13 -6.92 -1.96
CA LYS A 143 -10.47 -6.91 -2.53
C LYS A 143 -10.56 -6.13 -3.85
N ALA A 144 -9.83 -5.02 -3.99
CA ALA A 144 -9.89 -4.16 -5.16
C ALA A 144 -9.08 -4.68 -6.37
N PHE A 145 -7.91 -5.28 -6.15
CA PHE A 145 -7.01 -5.76 -7.22
C PHE A 145 -7.05 -7.28 -7.41
N TRP A 146 -7.26 -8.05 -6.34
CA TRP A 146 -7.28 -9.53 -6.38
C TRP A 146 -8.67 -10.15 -6.18
N GLY A 147 -9.68 -9.35 -5.83
CA GLY A 147 -11.05 -9.82 -5.61
C GLY A 147 -11.20 -10.82 -4.46
N ASP A 148 -10.25 -10.82 -3.51
CA ASP A 148 -10.10 -11.87 -2.50
C ASP A 148 -9.95 -11.25 -1.08
N PRO A 149 -10.77 -11.63 -0.09
CA PRO A 149 -11.96 -12.46 -0.22
C PRO A 149 -13.08 -11.69 -0.96
N PRO A 150 -13.93 -12.38 -1.73
CA PRO A 150 -15.10 -11.77 -2.31
C PRO A 150 -16.06 -11.35 -1.19
N ASN A 151 -16.91 -10.37 -1.49
CA ASN A 151 -17.91 -9.94 -0.52
C ASN A 151 -18.84 -11.11 -0.12
N CYS A 152 -19.40 -11.07 1.10
CA CYS A 152 -20.38 -12.06 1.56
C CYS A 152 -21.47 -12.32 0.50
N SER A 153 -21.91 -13.57 0.33
CA SER A 153 -22.90 -14.01 -0.66
C SER A 153 -22.52 -13.91 -2.14
N VAL A 154 -21.24 -13.66 -2.44
CA VAL A 154 -20.66 -13.78 -3.79
C VAL A 154 -19.85 -15.07 -3.85
N GLY A 155 -20.10 -15.90 -4.86
CA GLY A 155 -19.39 -17.16 -5.08
C GLY A 155 -17.91 -16.94 -5.33
N GLU A 156 -17.07 -17.81 -4.75
CA GLU A 156 -15.62 -17.80 -5.01
C GLU A 156 -15.28 -19.03 -5.84
N PRO A 157 -14.65 -18.88 -7.02
CA PRO A 157 -14.27 -20.02 -7.85
C PRO A 157 -13.06 -20.80 -7.32
N ARG A 158 -12.56 -20.49 -6.12
CA ARG A 158 -11.32 -21.05 -5.56
C ARG A 158 -11.65 -21.93 -4.36
N ASP A 159 -11.12 -23.15 -4.38
CA ASP A 159 -11.35 -24.12 -3.30
C ASP A 159 -10.35 -24.00 -2.15
N SER A 160 -9.25 -23.26 -2.32
CA SER A 160 -8.20 -23.11 -1.31
C SER A 160 -7.65 -21.69 -1.24
N TYR A 161 -7.68 -21.09 -0.05
CA TYR A 161 -7.04 -19.80 0.23
C TYR A 161 -5.56 -19.99 0.58
N ARG A 162 -4.67 -19.38 -0.20
CA ARG A 162 -3.22 -19.42 0.05
C ARG A 162 -2.67 -18.11 0.61
N GLY A 163 -3.43 -17.02 0.44
CA GLY A 163 -3.16 -15.70 1.00
C GLY A 163 -1.68 -15.29 1.03
N GLU A 164 -1.27 -14.81 2.20
CA GLU A 164 0.06 -14.28 2.51
C GLU A 164 1.14 -15.36 2.74
N GLN A 165 0.80 -16.64 2.63
CA GLN A 165 1.76 -17.72 2.85
C GLN A 165 2.62 -18.01 1.60
N ARG A 166 2.37 -17.33 0.47
CA ARG A 166 3.10 -17.55 -0.79
C ARG A 166 3.57 -16.22 -1.40
N PHE A 167 4.72 -16.29 -2.06
CA PHE A 167 5.25 -15.20 -2.90
C PHE A 167 4.21 -14.80 -3.97
N PRO A 168 3.95 -13.50 -4.21
CA PRO A 168 4.62 -12.30 -3.65
C PRO A 168 3.98 -11.75 -2.37
N LEU A 169 2.85 -12.28 -1.89
CA LEU A 169 2.11 -11.71 -0.75
C LEU A 169 2.79 -11.92 0.61
N ILE A 170 3.82 -12.75 0.68
CA ILE A 170 4.63 -12.97 1.89
C ILE A 170 5.33 -11.69 2.39
N PHE A 171 5.66 -10.76 1.49
CA PHE A 171 6.27 -9.49 1.86
C PHE A 171 5.38 -8.63 2.76
N GLN A 172 4.07 -8.89 2.76
CA GLN A 172 3.13 -8.13 3.59
C GLN A 172 3.32 -8.38 5.09
N ASN A 173 3.92 -9.51 5.47
CA ASN A 173 4.22 -9.82 6.87
C ASN A 173 5.39 -8.99 7.45
N ILE A 174 6.06 -8.18 6.61
CA ILE A 174 7.22 -7.34 6.99
C ILE A 174 6.76 -6.01 7.63
N HIS A 175 5.46 -5.80 7.86
CA HIS A 175 4.90 -4.56 8.43
C HIS A 175 5.66 -4.04 9.66
N ARG A 176 6.01 -4.94 10.58
CA ARG A 176 6.77 -4.60 11.80
C ARG A 176 8.12 -3.95 11.49
N TYR A 177 8.81 -4.40 10.45
CA TYR A 177 10.11 -3.84 10.07
C TYR A 177 9.98 -2.49 9.37
N PHE A 178 8.97 -2.33 8.50
CA PHE A 178 8.67 -1.03 7.89
C PHE A 178 8.26 0.02 8.92
N PHE A 179 7.60 -0.38 10.02
CA PHE A 179 7.31 0.53 11.13
C PHE A 179 8.59 1.10 11.75
N TYR A 180 9.59 0.25 12.05
CA TYR A 180 10.86 0.73 12.62
C TYR A 180 11.58 1.69 11.69
N VAL A 181 11.58 1.42 10.38
CA VAL A 181 12.18 2.32 9.39
C VAL A 181 11.41 3.64 9.33
N ALA A 182 10.07 3.61 9.27
CA ALA A 182 9.25 4.81 9.20
C ALA A 182 9.39 5.68 10.47
N ALA A 183 9.52 5.06 11.65
CA ALA A 183 9.71 5.76 12.92
C ALA A 183 11.05 6.51 13.01
N VAL A 184 12.04 6.21 12.18
CA VAL A 184 13.30 6.96 12.10
C VAL A 184 13.15 8.25 11.28
N PHE A 185 12.20 8.29 10.35
CA PHE A 185 11.99 9.44 9.44
C PHE A 185 11.02 10.49 10.00
N ILE A 186 10.16 10.13 10.95
CA ILE A 186 9.15 10.99 11.59
C ILE A 186 9.76 11.63 12.84
#